data_AF-A0A7J3WUK7-F1
#
_entry.id   AF-A0A7J3WUK7-F1
#
_cell.length_a   1.000
_cell.length_b   1.000
_cell.length_c   1.000
_cell.angle_alpha   90.00
_cell.angle_beta   90.00
_cell.angle_gamma   90.00
#
_symmetry.space_group_name_H-M   'P 1'
#
loop_
_entity.id
_entity.type
_entity.pdbx_description
1 polymer ?
#
loop_
_entity_poly.entity_id
_entity_poly.type
_entity_poly.pdbx_seq_one_letter_code
_entity_poly.pdbx_strand_id
1 'polypeptide(L)'
;MKKSVLLAVACVLMVTFPLKGLSFLGEKGEEGIASEITQDFDPLVDIVVTVEIKEIRSLEMPYLGKTFDKIDRFSDPDFYVKVFINGEEFKSPVWRNQKYVYNPNWSASLNVPDDVEFVNITIQLWDADPLGDKMCDIDNNYDNYPKSYDLDLVYSIKTGHWYGDDYISFPDDWEPDLSGYGRANGCDDNSIYQNNRDCEIWFDIYQNDFDGDGIPYWVETNVYNTDPEKDNRGEDVDGDGVPIEWEWKWGHYFAWNWWSGKAEDVWIYDPFTWENHSGMDDDNDGLNNVEEYLTSQWDSDPFRKDLFIELDQMEAGPNGEPASLLPNGSKEILRTVYDRHNIVYHLDDGCMGGGEMIPFAKEISGRALKGTYYDKYFLHYGENAWRKGVFHYALVVYDAGFNGYAIRRDEFQISSKYIEEKCRQLFFIDRSIVYASVFMHETGHSLAIWNPGVDNPDTMYPWKFDYWKYRPYKSCMNYGYTYILVDYSDGSHGMNDFDDWHDLDLTYFDYY
;
A
#
# COMPACT_ATOMS: atom_id res chain seq x y z
N MET A 1 -7.30 44.17 50.20
CA MET A 1 -6.07 44.85 49.73
C MET A 1 -5.51 44.07 48.55
N LYS A 2 -5.42 44.73 47.38
CA LYS A 2 -4.86 44.26 46.08
C LYS A 2 -5.56 43.04 45.45
N LYS A 3 -5.86 42.96 44.15
CA LYS A 3 -5.97 43.88 43.00
C LYS A 3 -6.63 42.99 41.93
N SER A 4 -7.77 43.39 41.36
CA SER A 4 -8.37 42.71 40.19
C SER A 4 -8.43 43.74 39.07
N VAL A 5 -7.81 43.45 37.93
CA VAL A 5 -7.83 44.26 36.71
C VAL A 5 -8.41 43.40 35.59
N LEU A 6 -9.35 44.00 34.86
CA LEU A 6 -10.04 43.52 33.66
C LEU A 6 -9.07 43.18 32.52
N LEU A 7 -9.50 42.30 31.62
CA LEU A 7 -9.53 42.67 30.19
C LEU A 7 -10.62 41.88 29.44
N ALA A 8 -11.40 42.62 28.64
CA ALA A 8 -12.46 42.14 27.78
C ALA A 8 -11.95 41.97 26.34
N VAL A 9 -12.48 40.97 25.66
CA VAL A 9 -12.22 40.58 24.27
C VAL A 9 -12.91 41.54 23.31
N ALA A 10 -12.22 41.97 22.26
CA ALA A 10 -12.79 42.68 21.12
C ALA A 10 -12.38 41.99 19.81
N CYS A 11 -13.38 41.46 19.10
CA CYS A 11 -13.26 40.87 17.77
C CYS A 11 -13.06 41.96 16.71
N VAL A 12 -12.17 41.72 15.74
CA VAL A 12 -12.04 42.53 14.51
C VAL A 12 -12.28 41.64 13.30
N LEU A 13 -13.37 41.94 12.59
CA LEU A 13 -13.69 41.50 11.24
C LEU A 13 -12.82 42.27 10.23
N MET A 14 -12.10 41.56 9.35
CA MET A 14 -11.50 42.17 8.16
C MET A 14 -12.43 41.98 6.96
N VAL A 15 -12.80 43.11 6.35
CA VAL A 15 -13.53 43.23 5.08
C VAL A 15 -12.51 43.55 3.99
N THR A 16 -12.43 42.71 2.97
CA THR A 16 -11.61 42.92 1.76
C THR A 16 -12.31 43.86 0.78
N PHE A 17 -11.63 44.92 0.33
CA PHE A 17 -12.03 45.75 -0.81
C PHE A 17 -11.01 45.60 -1.96
N PRO A 18 -11.44 45.47 -3.23
CA PRO A 18 -10.54 45.44 -4.38
C PRO A 18 -10.21 46.86 -4.87
N LEU A 19 -8.92 47.14 -5.07
CA LEU A 19 -8.44 48.40 -5.66
C LEU A 19 -8.17 48.21 -7.16
N LYS A 20 -9.07 48.75 -7.99
CA LYS A 20 -8.78 49.17 -9.38
C LYS A 20 -8.52 50.67 -9.39
N GLY A 21 -7.45 51.12 -10.06
CA GLY A 21 -7.22 52.53 -10.34
C GLY A 21 -6.06 52.76 -11.31
N LEU A 22 -6.37 53.26 -12.51
CA LEU A 22 -5.44 53.69 -13.56
C LEU A 22 -4.62 54.93 -13.14
N SER A 23 -3.40 55.07 -13.68
CA SER A 23 -2.88 56.36 -14.17
C SER A 23 -1.88 56.19 -15.31
N PHE A 24 -1.99 57.08 -16.31
CA PHE A 24 -1.26 57.12 -17.60
C PHE A 24 0.05 57.95 -17.54
N LEU A 25 0.96 57.58 -18.45
CA LEU A 25 1.97 58.38 -19.19
C LEU A 25 3.32 58.77 -18.54
N GLY A 26 4.37 58.21 -19.14
CA GLY A 26 5.74 58.73 -19.17
C GLY A 26 6.69 57.80 -19.93
N GLU A 27 6.72 57.87 -21.26
CA GLU A 27 7.72 57.21 -22.11
C GLU A 27 9.12 57.80 -21.90
N LYS A 28 10.13 56.92 -21.76
CA LYS A 28 11.45 57.07 -22.37
C LYS A 28 12.11 55.69 -22.44
N GLY A 29 12.42 55.26 -23.67
CA GLY A 29 12.95 53.94 -23.94
C GLY A 29 14.39 53.74 -23.47
N GLU A 30 14.68 52.50 -23.12
CA GLU A 30 15.95 51.85 -23.39
C GLU A 30 15.63 50.49 -24.04
N GLU A 31 16.18 50.29 -25.23
CA GLU A 31 16.24 49.02 -25.93
C GLU A 31 17.16 48.06 -25.15
N GLY A 32 16.73 46.82 -25.01
CA GLY A 32 17.53 45.75 -24.42
C GLY A 32 16.69 44.76 -23.63
N ILE A 33 15.59 44.27 -24.21
CA ILE A 33 15.00 43.01 -23.72
C ILE A 33 15.98 41.94 -24.15
N ALA A 34 16.93 41.61 -23.27
CA ALA A 34 17.42 40.25 -23.21
C ALA A 34 16.17 39.42 -22.91
N SER A 35 15.70 38.63 -23.87
CA SER A 35 14.82 37.52 -23.54
C SER A 35 15.61 36.69 -22.53
N GLU A 36 15.19 36.71 -21.26
CA GLU A 36 15.52 35.59 -20.38
C GLU A 36 15.14 34.35 -21.18
N ILE A 37 16.13 33.49 -21.45
CA ILE A 37 15.85 32.16 -21.94
C ILE A 37 15.05 31.55 -20.80
N THR A 38 13.73 31.53 -20.93
CA THR A 38 12.85 30.75 -20.07
C THR A 38 13.41 29.34 -20.15
N GLN A 39 13.85 28.82 -18.99
CA GLN A 39 14.33 27.46 -18.90
C GLN A 39 13.22 26.56 -19.44
N ASP A 40 13.52 25.76 -20.44
CA ASP A 40 12.60 24.80 -21.05
C ASP A 40 13.04 23.42 -20.56
N PHE A 41 12.22 22.76 -19.75
CA PHE A 41 12.58 21.49 -19.10
C PHE A 41 12.62 20.31 -20.08
N ASP A 42 11.91 20.40 -21.20
CA ASP A 42 12.00 19.46 -22.31
C ASP A 42 11.91 20.21 -23.65
N PRO A 43 13.05 20.53 -24.29
CA PRO A 43 13.05 21.23 -25.56
C PRO A 43 12.62 20.36 -26.76
N LEU A 44 12.36 19.06 -26.57
CA LEU A 44 11.96 18.14 -27.64
C LEU A 44 10.43 18.09 -27.81
N VAL A 45 9.66 18.23 -26.73
CA VAL A 45 8.20 18.12 -26.72
C VAL A 45 7.55 19.05 -25.70
N ASP A 46 6.32 19.51 -26.01
CA ASP A 46 5.49 20.16 -24.99
C ASP A 46 5.10 19.13 -23.90
N ILE A 47 5.12 19.53 -22.63
CA ILE A 47 4.92 18.61 -21.50
C ILE A 47 3.45 18.50 -21.13
N VAL A 48 3.01 17.25 -21.01
CA VAL A 48 1.68 16.82 -20.62
C VAL A 48 1.82 15.93 -19.39
N VAL A 49 1.44 16.47 -18.24
CA VAL A 49 1.38 15.69 -16.99
C VAL A 49 0.09 14.91 -16.95
N THR A 50 0.19 13.63 -16.60
CA THR A 50 -0.92 12.69 -16.49
C THR A 50 -0.96 12.10 -15.09
N VAL A 51 -2.13 12.14 -14.46
CA VAL A 51 -2.45 11.40 -13.25
C VAL A 51 -3.31 10.20 -13.63
N GLU A 52 -2.80 8.99 -13.42
CA GLU A 52 -3.51 7.74 -13.67
C GLU A 52 -3.98 7.13 -12.34
N ILE A 53 -5.25 6.69 -12.28
CA ILE A 53 -5.76 5.95 -11.13
C ILE A 53 -5.67 4.46 -11.44
N LYS A 54 -4.95 3.71 -10.59
CA LYS A 54 -4.69 2.28 -10.75
C LYS A 54 -5.68 1.42 -9.97
N GLU A 55 -5.96 1.79 -8.73
CA GLU A 55 -6.85 1.04 -7.84
C GLU A 55 -7.55 1.96 -6.83
N ILE A 56 -8.78 1.60 -6.46
CA ILE A 56 -9.51 2.21 -5.34
C ILE A 56 -10.08 1.08 -4.47
N ARG A 57 -9.90 1.15 -3.16
CA ARG A 57 -10.42 0.16 -2.21
C ARG A 57 -11.14 0.82 -1.05
N SER A 58 -12.28 0.29 -0.66
CA SER A 58 -12.83 0.53 0.67
C SER A 58 -12.06 -0.31 1.69
N LEU A 59 -11.70 0.29 2.83
CA LEU A 59 -11.03 -0.44 3.90
C LEU A 59 -12.03 -1.06 4.91
N GLU A 60 -13.26 -1.36 4.47
CA GLU A 60 -14.29 -1.95 5.31
C GLU A 60 -13.83 -3.27 5.99
N MET A 61 -13.63 -3.22 7.31
CA MET A 61 -13.08 -4.35 8.07
C MET A 61 -14.12 -5.01 8.99
N PRO A 62 -14.45 -6.31 8.80
CA PRO A 62 -15.25 -7.08 9.75
C PRO A 62 -14.48 -7.33 11.06
N TYR A 63 -15.00 -6.86 12.18
CA TYR A 63 -14.37 -7.00 13.50
C TYR A 63 -15.38 -7.44 14.57
N LEU A 64 -15.29 -8.69 15.02
CA LEU A 64 -16.10 -9.26 16.11
C LEU A 64 -17.62 -8.96 16.05
N GLY A 65 -18.21 -9.05 14.85
CA GLY A 65 -19.65 -8.87 14.62
C GLY A 65 -20.10 -7.44 14.32
N LYS A 66 -19.16 -6.49 14.19
CA LYS A 66 -19.37 -5.17 13.56
C LYS A 66 -18.48 -5.06 12.31
N THR A 67 -18.70 -4.02 11.52
CA THR A 67 -17.83 -3.64 10.39
C THR A 67 -17.41 -2.20 10.61
N PHE A 68 -16.10 -1.96 10.64
CA PHE A 68 -15.52 -0.62 10.64
C PHE A 68 -15.46 -0.06 9.22
N ASP A 69 -15.41 1.27 9.11
CA ASP A 69 -15.43 2.03 7.85
C ASP A 69 -16.49 1.65 6.85
N LYS A 70 -17.63 1.13 7.35
CA LYS A 70 -18.76 0.86 6.49
C LYS A 70 -19.26 2.16 5.85
N ILE A 71 -18.93 2.36 4.58
CA ILE A 71 -19.19 3.60 3.84
C ILE A 71 -20.69 3.72 3.63
N ASP A 72 -21.29 2.60 3.22
CA ASP A 72 -22.63 2.58 2.71
C ASP A 72 -23.49 1.54 3.43
N ARG A 73 -24.65 1.95 3.95
CA ARG A 73 -25.34 1.16 5.00
C ARG A 73 -25.98 -0.12 4.46
N PHE A 74 -26.48 -0.07 3.23
CA PHE A 74 -27.33 -1.11 2.63
C PHE A 74 -26.85 -1.61 1.26
N SER A 75 -25.72 -1.10 0.78
CA SER A 75 -25.10 -1.39 -0.51
C SER A 75 -23.58 -1.34 -0.37
N ASP A 76 -22.87 -1.66 -1.44
CA ASP A 76 -21.46 -1.33 -1.58
C ASP A 76 -21.33 0.12 -2.12
N PRO A 77 -20.17 0.78 -1.96
CA PRO A 77 -19.96 2.17 -2.36
C PRO A 77 -20.16 2.44 -3.86
N ASP A 78 -20.45 3.70 -4.18
CA ASP A 78 -20.54 4.24 -5.54
C ASP A 78 -19.39 5.25 -5.79
N PHE A 79 -18.16 4.76 -5.96
CA PHE A 79 -16.97 5.62 -6.03
C PHE A 79 -16.88 6.50 -7.29
N TYR A 80 -16.31 7.70 -7.14
CA TYR A 80 -15.75 8.49 -8.24
C TYR A 80 -14.60 9.37 -7.73
N VAL A 81 -13.69 9.74 -8.63
CA VAL A 81 -12.52 10.56 -8.32
C VAL A 81 -12.62 11.93 -9.00
N LYS A 82 -12.10 12.95 -8.32
CA LYS A 82 -11.75 14.23 -8.93
C LYS A 82 -10.25 14.45 -8.84
N VAL A 83 -9.64 14.81 -9.95
CA VAL A 83 -8.23 15.23 -10.02
C VAL A 83 -8.18 16.68 -10.46
N PHE A 84 -7.39 17.48 -9.77
CA PHE A 84 -7.11 18.87 -10.14
C PHE A 84 -5.66 18.96 -10.57
N ILE A 85 -5.37 19.39 -11.79
CA ILE A 85 -3.99 19.66 -12.25
C ILE A 85 -3.86 21.16 -12.48
N ASN A 86 -3.02 21.85 -11.71
CA ASN A 86 -2.93 23.31 -11.67
C ASN A 86 -4.30 24.02 -11.50
N GLY A 87 -5.21 23.37 -10.76
CA GLY A 87 -6.56 23.86 -10.49
C GLY A 87 -7.59 23.56 -11.58
N GLU A 88 -7.23 22.92 -12.69
CA GLU A 88 -8.19 22.41 -13.68
C GLU A 88 -8.79 21.08 -13.23
N GLU A 89 -10.13 21.03 -13.07
CA GLU A 89 -10.85 19.86 -12.54
C GLU A 89 -11.14 18.83 -13.64
N PHE A 90 -10.75 17.59 -13.38
CA PHE A 90 -11.09 16.39 -14.12
C PHE A 90 -11.89 15.46 -13.21
N LYS A 91 -12.98 14.87 -13.73
CA LYS A 91 -13.85 13.99 -12.96
C LYS A 91 -14.07 12.66 -13.67
N SER A 92 -13.91 11.56 -12.93
CA SER A 92 -14.15 10.22 -13.43
C SER A 92 -15.64 9.90 -13.59
N PRO A 93 -15.99 8.82 -14.34
CA PRO A 93 -17.27 8.15 -14.19
C PRO A 93 -17.47 7.61 -12.76
N VAL A 94 -18.73 7.30 -12.41
CA VAL A 94 -19.06 6.64 -11.13
C VAL A 94 -18.97 5.12 -11.30
N TRP A 95 -18.12 4.47 -10.51
CA TRP A 95 -18.05 3.02 -10.36
C TRP A 95 -19.06 2.57 -9.30
N ARG A 96 -20.17 1.97 -9.76
CA ARG A 96 -21.33 1.72 -8.90
C ARG A 96 -21.28 0.38 -8.17
N ASN A 97 -21.71 0.40 -6.91
CA ASN A 97 -21.89 -0.74 -6.01
C ASN A 97 -20.67 -1.67 -6.03
N GLN A 98 -19.49 -1.10 -5.79
CA GLN A 98 -18.21 -1.79 -5.80
C GLN A 98 -17.32 -1.29 -4.66
N LYS A 99 -16.92 -2.21 -3.78
CA LYS A 99 -15.95 -1.94 -2.72
C LYS A 99 -14.52 -1.77 -3.23
N TYR A 100 -14.21 -2.43 -4.34
CA TYR A 100 -12.88 -2.50 -4.92
C TYR A 100 -13.01 -2.19 -6.42
N VAL A 101 -12.24 -1.22 -6.89
CA VAL A 101 -12.18 -0.81 -8.29
C VAL A 101 -10.75 -1.04 -8.76
N TYR A 102 -10.53 -2.15 -9.45
CA TYR A 102 -9.24 -2.52 -10.01
C TYR A 102 -9.14 -2.07 -11.47
N ASN A 103 -8.00 -1.50 -11.86
CA ASN A 103 -7.70 -1.12 -13.23
C ASN A 103 -8.84 -0.32 -13.89
N PRO A 104 -9.25 0.83 -13.32
CA PRO A 104 -10.41 1.58 -13.81
C PRO A 104 -10.21 2.13 -15.23
N ASN A 105 -8.97 2.11 -15.75
CA ASN A 105 -8.58 2.64 -17.06
C ASN A 105 -9.04 4.10 -17.21
N TRP A 106 -8.68 4.91 -16.21
CA TRP A 106 -9.03 6.33 -16.15
C TRP A 106 -7.81 7.13 -15.72
N SER A 107 -7.56 8.21 -16.47
CA SER A 107 -6.51 9.18 -16.17
C SER A 107 -6.99 10.60 -16.50
N ALA A 108 -6.31 11.58 -15.92
CA ALA A 108 -6.47 12.99 -16.19
C ALA A 108 -5.14 13.54 -16.72
N SER A 109 -5.17 14.24 -17.85
CA SER A 109 -3.97 14.80 -18.48
C SER A 109 -4.15 16.28 -18.76
N LEU A 110 -3.10 17.06 -18.52
CA LEU A 110 -3.07 18.49 -18.81
C LEU A 110 -1.73 18.88 -19.44
N ASN A 111 -1.78 19.63 -20.53
CA ASN A 111 -0.60 20.32 -21.07
C ASN A 111 -0.25 21.47 -20.12
N VAL A 112 0.97 21.46 -19.60
CA VAL A 112 1.45 22.40 -18.59
C VAL A 112 2.57 23.27 -19.18
N PRO A 113 2.89 24.44 -18.58
CA PRO A 113 4.01 25.24 -19.04
C PRO A 113 5.35 24.56 -18.75
N ASP A 114 6.12 24.32 -19.80
CA ASP A 114 7.43 23.64 -19.73
C ASP A 114 8.55 24.53 -19.14
N ASP A 115 8.21 25.78 -18.80
CA ASP A 115 9.07 26.74 -18.11
C ASP A 115 8.82 26.86 -16.60
N VAL A 116 7.92 26.03 -16.06
CA VAL A 116 7.58 25.98 -14.64
C VAL A 116 7.73 24.56 -14.13
N GLU A 117 8.70 24.35 -13.24
CA GLU A 117 9.04 23.01 -12.71
C GLU A 117 7.87 22.32 -11.99
N PHE A 118 7.16 23.05 -11.14
CA PHE A 118 6.20 22.45 -10.22
C PHE A 118 4.77 22.53 -10.72
N VAL A 119 4.10 21.36 -10.72
CA VAL A 119 2.69 21.18 -11.06
C VAL A 119 1.94 20.77 -9.80
N ASN A 120 0.94 21.56 -9.41
CA ASN A 120 0.13 21.23 -8.24
C ASN A 120 -0.96 20.24 -8.64
N ILE A 121 -1.09 19.16 -7.88
CA ILE A 121 -2.06 18.09 -8.10
C ILE A 121 -2.87 17.90 -6.82
N THR A 122 -4.19 17.81 -6.95
CA THR A 122 -5.06 17.40 -5.85
C THR A 122 -5.92 16.24 -6.29
N ILE A 123 -5.98 15.16 -5.51
CA ILE A 123 -6.86 14.01 -5.74
C ILE A 123 -7.91 13.97 -4.64
N GLN A 124 -9.17 13.72 -5.02
CA GLN A 124 -10.28 13.54 -4.08
C GLN A 124 -11.08 12.29 -4.44
N LEU A 125 -11.37 11.45 -3.44
CA LEU A 125 -12.25 10.30 -3.56
C LEU A 125 -13.63 10.58 -2.95
N TRP A 126 -14.68 10.20 -3.68
CA TRP A 126 -16.07 10.45 -3.29
C TRP A 126 -16.93 9.21 -3.45
N ASP A 127 -17.88 9.03 -2.54
CA ASP A 127 -19.00 8.10 -2.62
C ASP A 127 -20.26 8.85 -3.08
N ALA A 128 -20.80 8.46 -4.23
CA ALA A 128 -21.96 9.11 -4.83
C ALA A 128 -23.26 8.63 -4.20
N ASP A 129 -24.02 9.55 -3.61
CA ASP A 129 -25.13 9.18 -2.73
C ASP A 129 -26.43 9.91 -3.09
N PRO A 130 -27.61 9.25 -3.05
CA PRO A 130 -28.88 9.91 -3.38
C PRO A 130 -29.23 11.12 -2.51
N LEU A 131 -28.69 11.17 -1.28
CA LEU A 131 -28.93 12.23 -0.30
C LEU A 131 -27.80 13.26 -0.23
N GLY A 132 -26.75 13.09 -1.03
CA GLY A 132 -25.58 13.97 -1.09
C GLY A 132 -24.29 13.16 -1.00
N ASP A 133 -23.40 13.37 -1.97
CA ASP A 133 -22.11 12.70 -2.06
C ASP A 133 -21.28 12.92 -0.78
N LYS A 134 -20.60 11.86 -0.34
CA LYS A 134 -19.70 11.90 0.81
C LYS A 134 -18.26 11.82 0.33
N MET A 135 -17.39 12.57 0.97
CA MET A 135 -15.96 12.44 0.73
C MET A 135 -15.42 11.24 1.53
N CYS A 136 -14.62 10.44 0.86
CA CYS A 136 -13.91 9.31 1.45
C CYS A 136 -12.54 9.78 1.92
N ASP A 137 -12.05 9.15 2.99
CA ASP A 137 -10.75 9.46 3.54
C ASP A 137 -9.68 8.65 2.82
N ILE A 138 -8.65 9.32 2.30
CA ILE A 138 -7.52 8.75 1.58
C ILE A 138 -6.21 9.43 2.00
N ASP A 139 -6.20 10.13 3.13
CA ASP A 139 -5.13 11.05 3.51
C ASP A 139 -4.64 10.77 4.95
N ASN A 140 -3.45 11.24 5.28
CA ASN A 140 -2.81 11.06 6.58
C ASN A 140 -3.13 12.21 7.58
N ASN A 141 -3.85 13.24 7.14
CA ASN A 141 -4.14 14.41 7.96
C ASN A 141 -5.20 14.13 9.02
N TYR A 142 -4.92 14.49 10.28
CA TYR A 142 -5.92 14.43 11.35
C TYR A 142 -7.22 15.20 10.99
N ASP A 143 -8.36 14.52 11.14
CA ASP A 143 -9.77 14.96 10.92
C ASP A 143 -10.17 16.42 11.27
N ASN A 144 -9.40 17.10 12.11
CA ASN A 144 -9.71 18.46 12.56
C ASN A 144 -9.20 19.57 11.61
N TYR A 145 -8.52 19.22 10.53
CA TYR A 145 -8.02 20.17 9.54
C TYR A 145 -8.98 20.31 8.33
N PRO A 146 -9.26 21.54 7.85
CA PRO A 146 -9.93 21.70 6.56
C PRO A 146 -9.07 21.04 5.47
N LYS A 147 -9.67 20.21 4.61
CA LYS A 147 -9.01 19.42 3.53
C LYS A 147 -8.35 18.11 3.99
N SER A 148 -8.64 17.60 5.18
CA SER A 148 -8.06 16.36 5.74
C SER A 148 -8.36 15.05 5.00
N TYR A 149 -9.01 15.09 3.84
CA TYR A 149 -9.34 13.92 3.00
C TYR A 149 -8.89 14.14 1.54
N ASP A 150 -8.27 15.30 1.25
CA ASP A 150 -7.69 15.60 -0.05
C ASP A 150 -6.27 15.03 -0.05
N LEU A 151 -5.83 14.47 -1.16
CA LEU A 151 -4.40 14.20 -1.38
C LEU A 151 -3.80 15.36 -2.17
N ASP A 152 -2.99 16.20 -1.54
CA ASP A 152 -2.34 17.38 -2.12
C ASP A 152 -0.85 17.08 -2.43
N LEU A 153 -0.50 17.12 -3.72
CA LEU A 153 0.80 16.74 -4.26
C LEU A 153 1.41 17.86 -5.11
N VAL A 154 2.74 17.88 -5.20
CA VAL A 154 3.53 18.77 -6.04
C VAL A 154 4.48 17.92 -6.88
N TYR A 155 4.16 17.81 -8.18
CA TYR A 155 4.95 17.08 -9.15
C TYR A 155 6.01 17.98 -9.77
N SER A 156 7.25 17.48 -9.86
CA SER A 156 8.37 18.14 -10.51
C SER A 156 8.55 17.61 -11.92
N ILE A 157 8.30 18.46 -12.91
CA ILE A 157 8.57 18.17 -14.33
C ILE A 157 10.05 17.85 -14.58
N LYS A 158 10.91 18.48 -13.78
CA LYS A 158 12.35 18.39 -13.89
C LYS A 158 12.88 17.01 -13.54
N THR A 159 12.36 16.38 -12.49
CA THR A 159 12.85 15.06 -12.03
C THR A 159 11.89 13.93 -12.36
N GLY A 160 10.61 14.24 -12.56
CA GLY A 160 9.53 13.27 -12.79
C GLY A 160 9.04 12.63 -11.51
N HIS A 161 9.32 13.27 -10.36
CA HIS A 161 8.89 12.82 -9.03
C HIS A 161 7.95 13.84 -8.40
N TRP A 162 7.23 13.43 -7.36
CA TRP A 162 6.38 14.31 -6.58
C TRP A 162 6.68 14.23 -5.07
N TYR A 163 6.18 15.22 -4.36
CA TYR A 163 6.14 15.26 -2.90
C TYR A 163 4.85 15.93 -2.43
N GLY A 164 4.54 15.84 -1.14
CA GLY A 164 3.32 16.39 -0.56
C GLY A 164 2.81 15.44 0.51
N ASP A 165 1.54 15.06 0.39
CA ASP A 165 0.94 14.05 1.25
C ASP A 165 1.41 12.60 0.94
N ASP A 166 1.94 12.37 -0.27
CA ASP A 166 2.62 11.14 -0.72
C ASP A 166 4.00 11.50 -1.29
N TYR A 167 5.04 10.75 -0.90
CA TYR A 167 6.41 11.00 -1.32
C TYR A 167 7.33 9.79 -1.07
N ILE A 168 8.45 9.72 -1.80
CA ILE A 168 9.50 8.72 -1.51
C ILE A 168 10.13 9.04 -0.16
N SER A 169 9.83 8.22 0.83
CA SER A 169 10.40 8.37 2.17
C SER A 169 11.73 7.64 2.26
N PHE A 170 12.76 8.32 2.77
CA PHE A 170 14.08 7.71 2.92
C PHE A 170 14.36 7.34 4.40
N PRO A 171 15.17 6.30 4.68
CA PRO A 171 15.48 5.85 6.05
C PRO A 171 16.28 6.91 6.82
N ASP A 172 15.57 7.81 7.48
CA ASP A 172 16.00 8.82 8.47
C ASP A 172 14.96 9.97 8.55
N ASP A 173 13.91 9.93 7.72
CA ASP A 173 12.78 10.85 7.82
C ASP A 173 12.10 10.74 9.19
N TRP A 174 11.80 11.91 9.77
CA TRP A 174 11.20 11.99 11.10
C TRP A 174 9.72 11.57 11.09
N GLU A 175 9.06 11.68 9.93
CA GLU A 175 7.64 11.39 9.70
C GLU A 175 7.51 10.64 8.37
N PRO A 176 7.97 9.39 8.27
CA PRO A 176 8.04 8.67 7.00
C PRO A 176 6.65 8.47 6.39
N ASP A 177 6.58 8.47 5.06
CA ASP A 177 5.39 8.03 4.33
C ASP A 177 5.27 6.51 4.46
N LEU A 178 4.42 6.08 5.39
CA LEU A 178 4.21 4.65 5.65
C LEU A 178 3.42 3.97 4.54
N SER A 179 2.66 4.72 3.73
CA SER A 179 1.85 4.14 2.67
C SER A 179 2.63 3.83 1.40
N GLY A 180 3.84 4.37 1.27
CA GLY A 180 4.72 4.22 0.10
C GLY A 180 4.28 5.06 -1.09
N TYR A 181 5.14 5.14 -2.09
CA TYR A 181 5.04 6.11 -3.17
C TYR A 181 4.01 5.71 -4.24
N GLY A 182 3.05 6.58 -4.53
CA GLY A 182 1.95 6.32 -5.47
C GLY A 182 0.78 5.55 -4.84
N ARG A 183 0.69 5.56 -3.51
CA ARG A 183 -0.36 4.91 -2.74
C ARG A 183 -0.71 5.78 -1.54
N ALA A 184 -2.00 6.07 -1.37
CA ALA A 184 -2.48 6.78 -0.19
C ALA A 184 -3.54 5.97 0.56
N ASN A 185 -3.52 6.07 1.89
CA ASN A 185 -4.32 5.26 2.80
C ASN A 185 -4.97 6.11 3.89
N GLY A 186 -6.31 6.11 3.95
CA GLY A 186 -7.06 6.86 4.95
C GLY A 186 -6.87 6.35 6.39
N CYS A 187 -6.17 5.24 6.62
CA CYS A 187 -5.82 4.79 7.97
C CYS A 187 -4.56 5.44 8.55
N ASP A 188 -3.82 6.24 7.76
CA ASP A 188 -2.53 6.83 8.16
C ASP A 188 -2.66 7.85 9.28
N ASP A 189 -3.85 8.41 9.48
CA ASP A 189 -4.20 9.28 10.60
C ASP A 189 -4.44 8.52 11.93
N ASN A 190 -4.22 7.20 11.94
CA ASN A 190 -4.49 6.24 13.03
C ASN A 190 -5.99 5.95 13.28
N SER A 191 -6.82 6.00 12.23
CA SER A 191 -8.25 5.67 12.26
C SER A 191 -8.58 4.17 12.12
N ILE A 192 -7.60 3.25 12.15
CA ILE A 192 -7.69 1.78 11.97
C ILE A 192 -8.92 1.08 12.61
N TYR A 193 -9.37 1.54 13.79
CA TYR A 193 -10.53 0.97 14.49
C TYR A 193 -11.67 1.97 14.71
N GLN A 194 -11.81 2.92 13.78
CA GLN A 194 -12.79 4.01 13.81
C GLN A 194 -13.75 3.88 12.61
N ASN A 195 -14.61 4.88 12.39
CA ASN A 195 -15.41 4.92 11.17
C ASN A 195 -15.19 6.30 10.55
N ASN A 196 -14.16 6.43 9.72
CA ASN A 196 -13.85 7.66 9.00
C ASN A 196 -14.21 7.59 7.51
N ARG A 197 -14.59 6.40 7.01
CA ARG A 197 -14.72 6.09 5.56
C ARG A 197 -13.34 5.96 4.92
N ASP A 198 -12.43 5.33 5.65
CA ASP A 198 -11.08 5.02 5.21
C ASP A 198 -11.15 4.23 3.90
N CYS A 199 -10.44 4.75 2.93
CA CYS A 199 -10.24 4.17 1.63
C CYS A 199 -8.76 4.21 1.30
N GLU A 200 -8.40 3.43 0.31
CA GLU A 200 -7.07 3.38 -0.25
C GLU A 200 -7.17 3.69 -1.73
N ILE A 201 -6.19 4.44 -2.24
CA ILE A 201 -6.08 4.77 -3.65
C ILE A 201 -4.65 4.55 -4.11
N TRP A 202 -4.52 3.88 -5.25
CA TRP A 202 -3.26 3.70 -5.95
C TRP A 202 -3.29 4.54 -7.22
N PHE A 203 -2.20 5.26 -7.48
CA PHE A 203 -2.10 6.17 -8.59
C PHE A 203 -0.68 6.23 -9.15
N ASP A 204 -0.54 6.91 -10.27
CA ASP A 204 0.75 7.24 -10.86
C ASP A 204 0.69 8.65 -11.42
N ILE A 205 1.82 9.35 -11.39
CA ILE A 205 1.94 10.68 -11.99
C ILE A 205 3.16 10.65 -12.89
N TYR A 206 2.93 10.84 -14.18
CA TYR A 206 3.99 10.80 -15.17
C TYR A 206 3.77 11.88 -16.22
N GLN A 207 4.82 12.18 -16.97
CA GLN A 207 4.76 13.05 -18.13
C GLN A 207 5.00 12.28 -19.43
N ASN A 208 4.58 12.86 -20.56
CA ASN A 208 5.05 12.33 -21.83
C ASN A 208 6.57 12.44 -21.91
N ASP A 209 7.15 11.42 -22.50
CA ASP A 209 8.58 11.26 -22.66
C ASP A 209 8.87 10.96 -24.14
N PHE A 210 9.96 11.52 -24.66
CA PHE A 210 10.27 11.52 -26.09
C PHE A 210 10.73 10.15 -26.59
N ASP A 211 11.61 9.47 -25.86
CA ASP A 211 12.14 8.17 -26.25
C ASP A 211 11.40 6.99 -25.59
N GLY A 212 10.67 7.27 -24.51
CA GLY A 212 9.73 6.38 -23.86
C GLY A 212 10.35 5.49 -22.79
N ASP A 213 11.54 5.82 -22.27
CA ASP A 213 12.12 5.14 -21.11
C ASP A 213 11.55 5.58 -19.75
N GLY A 214 10.87 6.72 -19.71
CA GLY A 214 10.21 7.27 -18.53
C GLY A 214 11.07 8.27 -17.74
N ILE A 215 12.34 8.47 -18.11
CA ILE A 215 13.25 9.38 -17.43
C ILE A 215 13.11 10.77 -18.07
N PRO A 216 12.88 11.85 -17.30
CA PRO A 216 12.75 13.17 -17.90
C PRO A 216 14.04 13.67 -18.56
N TYR A 217 13.88 14.35 -19.71
CA TYR A 217 14.96 15.02 -20.46
C TYR A 217 15.97 15.75 -19.56
N TRP A 218 15.48 16.48 -18.55
CA TRP A 218 16.34 17.25 -17.66
C TRP A 218 17.26 16.36 -16.82
N VAL A 219 16.75 15.23 -16.30
CA VAL A 219 17.54 14.27 -15.51
C VAL A 219 18.64 13.67 -16.38
N GLU A 220 18.27 13.22 -17.57
CA GLU A 220 19.20 12.63 -18.52
C GLU A 220 20.34 13.59 -18.89
N THR A 221 20.01 14.85 -19.15
CA THR A 221 21.02 15.82 -19.60
C THR A 221 21.85 16.42 -18.46
N ASN A 222 21.30 16.55 -17.25
CA ASN A 222 21.94 17.30 -16.15
C ASN A 222 22.41 16.42 -14.99
N VAL A 223 21.86 15.23 -14.81
CA VAL A 223 22.21 14.30 -13.73
C VAL A 223 22.97 13.11 -14.31
N TYR A 224 22.34 12.33 -15.18
CA TYR A 224 22.89 11.07 -15.69
C TYR A 224 23.86 11.26 -16.86
N ASN A 225 23.77 12.38 -17.57
CA ASN A 225 24.53 12.64 -18.80
C ASN A 225 24.28 11.57 -19.89
N THR A 226 23.04 11.07 -19.99
CA THR A 226 22.53 10.19 -21.06
C THR A 226 22.02 11.00 -22.26
N ASP A 227 21.56 10.30 -23.29
CA ASP A 227 21.08 10.91 -24.54
C ASP A 227 19.54 10.84 -24.58
N PRO A 228 18.81 11.96 -24.38
CA PRO A 228 17.35 11.96 -24.20
C PRO A 228 16.53 11.68 -25.47
N GLU A 229 17.20 11.20 -26.52
CA GLU A 229 16.58 10.69 -27.74
C GLU A 229 16.71 9.16 -27.85
N LYS A 230 17.17 8.47 -26.79
CA LYS A 230 17.57 7.06 -26.82
C LYS A 230 17.19 6.31 -25.54
N ASP A 231 16.06 5.62 -25.63
CA ASP A 231 15.53 4.67 -24.63
C ASP A 231 16.62 3.81 -23.98
N ASN A 232 16.88 4.09 -22.70
CA ASN A 232 17.88 3.43 -21.88
C ASN A 232 17.30 2.33 -20.97
N ARG A 233 16.02 1.96 -21.09
CA ARG A 233 15.39 0.97 -20.18
C ARG A 233 16.13 -0.36 -20.13
N GLY A 234 16.25 -0.88 -18.91
CA GLY A 234 16.90 -2.15 -18.61
C GLY A 234 18.41 -2.11 -18.71
N GLU A 235 19.03 -0.94 -18.93
CA GLU A 235 20.47 -0.78 -18.82
C GLU A 235 20.89 -0.77 -17.34
N ASP A 236 21.73 -1.74 -16.96
CA ASP A 236 22.43 -1.85 -15.68
C ASP A 236 23.93 -1.73 -16.01
N VAL A 237 24.45 -0.50 -16.00
CA VAL A 237 25.77 -0.18 -16.58
C VAL A 237 26.90 -0.51 -15.62
N ASP A 238 26.68 -0.37 -14.32
CA ASP A 238 27.65 -0.68 -13.27
C ASP A 238 27.56 -2.13 -12.74
N GLY A 239 26.47 -2.84 -13.04
CA GLY A 239 26.30 -4.26 -12.79
C GLY A 239 25.96 -4.59 -11.35
N ASP A 240 25.24 -3.72 -10.64
CA ASP A 240 24.83 -3.96 -9.25
C ASP A 240 23.48 -4.68 -9.09
N GLY A 241 22.77 -4.88 -10.20
CA GLY A 241 21.61 -5.76 -10.29
C GLY A 241 20.26 -5.05 -10.41
N VAL A 242 20.23 -3.71 -10.42
CA VAL A 242 19.04 -2.92 -10.73
C VAL A 242 19.30 -2.05 -11.98
N PRO A 243 18.27 -1.77 -12.80
CA PRO A 243 18.46 -0.95 -14.01
C PRO A 243 18.21 0.55 -13.74
N ILE A 244 18.69 1.37 -14.68
CA ILE A 244 18.62 2.83 -14.63
C ILE A 244 17.22 3.41 -14.34
N GLU A 245 16.15 2.82 -14.89
CA GLU A 245 14.78 3.32 -14.65
C GLU A 245 14.30 3.03 -13.22
N TRP A 246 14.79 1.95 -12.60
CA TRP A 246 14.46 1.62 -11.22
C TRP A 246 15.21 2.54 -10.26
N GLU A 247 16.50 2.76 -10.51
CA GLU A 247 17.31 3.72 -9.76
C GLU A 247 16.80 5.16 -9.93
N TRP A 248 16.34 5.53 -11.12
CA TRP A 248 15.67 6.81 -11.32
C TRP A 248 14.42 6.94 -10.45
N LYS A 249 13.56 5.92 -10.44
CA LYS A 249 12.32 5.97 -9.68
C LYS A 249 12.58 6.07 -8.19
N TRP A 250 13.45 5.24 -7.63
CA TRP A 250 13.62 5.08 -6.18
C TRP A 250 14.86 5.78 -5.59
N GLY A 251 15.79 6.21 -6.44
CA GLY A 251 17.05 6.85 -6.05
C GLY A 251 16.98 8.36 -5.89
N HIS A 252 15.78 8.93 -5.78
CA HIS A 252 15.55 10.36 -5.62
C HIS A 252 14.58 10.63 -4.46
N TYR A 253 14.85 11.68 -3.70
CA TYR A 253 13.87 12.25 -2.77
C TYR A 253 14.05 13.77 -2.63
N PHE A 254 13.02 14.42 -2.07
CA PHE A 254 13.01 15.86 -1.81
C PHE A 254 13.39 16.16 -0.35
N ALA A 255 14.55 16.80 -0.14
CA ALA A 255 14.95 17.24 1.20
C ALA A 255 14.44 18.67 1.49
N TRP A 256 13.74 18.87 2.61
CA TRP A 256 13.29 20.20 3.01
C TRP A 256 14.41 21.02 3.69
N ASN A 257 14.85 22.08 3.02
CA ASN A 257 15.81 23.02 3.60
C ASN A 257 15.10 24.12 4.40
N TRP A 258 15.08 23.98 5.72
CA TRP A 258 14.46 24.92 6.66
C TRP A 258 15.02 26.36 6.59
N TRP A 259 16.25 26.55 6.12
CA TRP A 259 16.87 27.88 6.03
C TRP A 259 16.43 28.64 4.79
N SER A 260 16.27 27.94 3.66
CA SER A 260 15.83 28.52 2.39
C SER A 260 14.31 28.48 2.22
N GLY A 261 13.62 27.60 2.96
CA GLY A 261 12.20 27.33 2.85
C GLY A 261 11.84 26.68 1.51
N LYS A 262 12.70 25.80 1.01
CA LYS A 262 12.57 25.14 -0.29
C LYS A 262 12.87 23.65 -0.17
N ALA A 263 12.22 22.85 -1.00
CA ALA A 263 12.63 21.50 -1.32
C ALA A 263 13.91 21.54 -2.19
N GLU A 264 14.82 20.61 -1.94
CA GLU A 264 16.06 20.41 -2.67
C GLU A 264 16.11 18.95 -3.17
N ASP A 265 16.50 18.75 -4.44
CA ASP A 265 16.68 17.42 -5.01
C ASP A 265 17.88 16.71 -4.39
N VAL A 266 17.68 15.46 -3.98
CA VAL A 266 18.75 14.57 -3.52
C VAL A 266 18.69 13.28 -4.31
N TRP A 267 19.82 12.91 -4.90
CA TRP A 267 20.03 11.63 -5.58
C TRP A 267 20.93 10.76 -4.72
N ILE A 268 20.53 9.51 -4.52
CA ILE A 268 21.23 8.52 -3.67
C ILE A 268 21.77 7.34 -4.46
N TYR A 269 21.15 7.01 -5.60
CA TYR A 269 21.60 6.02 -6.54
C TYR A 269 22.11 6.72 -7.80
N ASP A 270 23.14 6.15 -8.43
CA ASP A 270 23.72 6.66 -9.66
C ASP A 270 23.95 5.48 -10.61
N PRO A 271 23.26 5.41 -11.76
CA PRO A 271 23.26 4.24 -12.66
C PRO A 271 24.61 3.91 -13.32
N PHE A 272 25.66 4.66 -12.98
CA PHE A 272 27.03 4.47 -13.44
C PHE A 272 28.02 4.24 -12.29
N THR A 273 27.55 4.13 -11.06
CA THR A 273 28.33 3.94 -9.84
C THR A 273 27.77 2.77 -9.06
N TRP A 274 28.49 1.64 -9.08
CA TRP A 274 28.08 0.44 -8.35
C TRP A 274 27.68 0.73 -6.88
N GLU A 275 26.44 0.36 -6.53
CA GLU A 275 25.90 0.36 -5.18
C GLU A 275 25.68 -1.08 -4.66
N ASN A 276 25.47 -1.25 -3.35
CA ASN A 276 25.23 -2.58 -2.77
C ASN A 276 23.73 -2.90 -2.64
N HIS A 277 22.96 -2.78 -3.73
CA HIS A 277 21.51 -3.03 -3.74
C HIS A 277 21.13 -4.39 -3.14
N SER A 278 21.91 -5.43 -3.43
CA SER A 278 21.69 -6.79 -2.87
C SER A 278 21.85 -6.94 -1.34
N GLY A 279 22.23 -5.87 -0.63
CA GLY A 279 22.30 -5.86 0.83
C GLY A 279 21.62 -4.65 1.47
N MET A 280 20.73 -3.99 0.73
CA MET A 280 19.90 -2.88 1.20
C MET A 280 18.44 -3.36 1.26
N ASP A 281 17.85 -3.29 2.44
CA ASP A 281 16.45 -3.60 2.78
C ASP A 281 16.05 -2.45 3.73
N ASP A 282 15.50 -1.40 3.14
CA ASP A 282 15.36 -0.09 3.81
C ASP A 282 14.15 -0.03 4.73
N ASP A 283 13.08 -0.79 4.42
CA ASP A 283 11.83 -0.87 5.18
C ASP A 283 11.77 -2.07 6.15
N ASN A 284 12.75 -2.98 6.08
CA ASN A 284 12.92 -4.19 6.89
C ASN A 284 11.76 -5.17 6.73
N ASP A 285 11.32 -5.38 5.50
CA ASP A 285 10.32 -6.40 5.16
C ASP A 285 10.93 -7.75 4.74
N GLY A 286 12.25 -7.80 4.55
CA GLY A 286 13.00 -8.99 4.15
C GLY A 286 13.29 -9.05 2.65
N LEU A 287 12.93 -8.04 1.87
CA LEU A 287 13.27 -7.90 0.46
C LEU A 287 14.39 -6.88 0.31
N ASN A 288 15.47 -7.29 -0.36
CA ASN A 288 16.51 -6.32 -0.74
C ASN A 288 16.17 -5.60 -2.06
N ASN A 289 16.84 -4.50 -2.38
CA ASN A 289 16.57 -3.71 -3.60
C ASN A 289 16.58 -4.53 -4.91
N VAL A 290 17.37 -5.61 -5.01
CA VAL A 290 17.35 -6.48 -6.19
C VAL A 290 16.07 -7.33 -6.23
N GLU A 291 15.60 -7.78 -5.06
CA GLU A 291 14.34 -8.50 -4.93
C GLU A 291 13.14 -7.57 -5.18
N GLU A 292 13.17 -6.35 -4.63
CA GLU A 292 12.23 -5.26 -4.93
C GLU A 292 12.12 -4.97 -6.43
N TYR A 293 13.25 -4.96 -7.14
CA TYR A 293 13.23 -4.84 -8.59
C TYR A 293 12.55 -6.04 -9.26
N LEU A 294 12.82 -7.28 -8.82
CA LEU A 294 12.19 -8.48 -9.38
C LEU A 294 10.67 -8.52 -9.14
N THR A 295 10.20 -7.91 -8.05
CA THR A 295 8.79 -7.81 -7.67
C THR A 295 8.12 -6.51 -8.12
N SER A 296 8.87 -5.53 -8.64
CA SER A 296 8.38 -4.18 -9.01
C SER A 296 7.18 -4.17 -9.98
N GLN A 297 7.04 -5.19 -10.83
CA GLN A 297 5.88 -5.34 -11.72
C GLN A 297 4.55 -5.59 -10.98
N TRP A 298 4.61 -5.85 -9.67
CA TRP A 298 3.50 -6.00 -8.74
C TRP A 298 3.43 -4.85 -7.74
N ASP A 299 4.04 -3.71 -8.09
CA ASP A 299 4.02 -2.47 -7.29
C ASP A 299 4.77 -2.56 -5.94
N SER A 300 5.83 -3.39 -5.88
CA SER A 300 6.81 -3.42 -4.78
C SER A 300 7.47 -2.05 -4.59
N ASP A 301 7.68 -1.65 -3.34
CA ASP A 301 8.26 -0.37 -2.95
C ASP A 301 9.38 -0.58 -1.90
N PRO A 302 10.65 -0.23 -2.21
CA PRO A 302 11.77 -0.47 -1.29
C PRO A 302 11.70 0.29 0.04
N PHE A 303 10.76 1.23 0.19
CA PHE A 303 10.59 2.05 1.39
C PHE A 303 9.27 1.78 2.13
N ARG A 304 8.46 0.82 1.66
CA ARG A 304 7.20 0.44 2.29
C ARG A 304 7.02 -1.07 2.30
N LYS A 305 6.78 -1.57 3.51
CA LYS A 305 6.60 -2.99 3.80
C LYS A 305 5.64 -3.69 2.84
N ASP A 306 6.17 -4.67 2.14
CA ASP A 306 5.44 -5.60 1.29
C ASP A 306 5.42 -7.00 1.94
N LEU A 307 4.36 -7.77 1.70
CA LEU A 307 4.25 -9.16 2.14
C LEU A 307 3.78 -10.04 1.00
N PHE A 308 4.71 -10.79 0.42
CA PHE A 308 4.46 -11.71 -0.68
C PHE A 308 4.11 -13.12 -0.19
N ILE A 309 2.95 -13.63 -0.61
CA ILE A 309 2.50 -14.99 -0.33
C ILE A 309 2.11 -15.67 -1.64
N GLU A 310 2.74 -16.81 -1.92
CA GLU A 310 2.31 -17.69 -3.00
C GLU A 310 1.31 -18.72 -2.49
N LEU A 311 0.16 -18.82 -3.15
CA LEU A 311 -0.96 -19.64 -2.76
C LEU A 311 -1.26 -20.74 -3.78
N ASP A 312 -0.88 -21.96 -3.42
CA ASP A 312 -1.34 -23.15 -4.11
C ASP A 312 -2.69 -23.64 -3.55
N GLN A 313 -3.49 -24.19 -4.43
CA GLN A 313 -4.84 -24.68 -4.13
C GLN A 313 -5.05 -26.07 -4.71
N MET A 314 -5.99 -26.85 -4.18
CA MET A 314 -6.14 -28.26 -4.58
C MET A 314 -7.39 -28.51 -5.42
N GLU A 315 -7.24 -29.26 -6.51
CA GLU A 315 -8.33 -29.70 -7.37
C GLU A 315 -9.39 -30.52 -6.62
N ALA A 316 -10.59 -30.63 -7.21
CA ALA A 316 -11.65 -31.48 -6.69
C ALA A 316 -11.28 -32.96 -6.73
N GLY A 317 -11.76 -33.71 -5.74
CA GLY A 317 -11.47 -35.13 -5.62
C GLY A 317 -12.32 -36.02 -6.54
N PRO A 318 -11.83 -37.22 -6.87
CA PRO A 318 -12.50 -38.13 -7.79
C PRO A 318 -13.80 -38.73 -7.24
N ASN A 319 -14.09 -38.59 -5.95
CA ASN A 319 -15.30 -39.14 -5.31
C ASN A 319 -16.30 -38.05 -4.91
N GLY A 320 -16.16 -36.83 -5.45
CA GLY A 320 -17.05 -35.71 -5.16
C GLY A 320 -16.60 -34.82 -4.00
N GLU A 321 -15.35 -34.98 -3.53
CA GLU A 321 -14.73 -33.99 -2.67
C GLU A 321 -14.60 -32.65 -3.42
N PRO A 322 -15.01 -31.52 -2.84
CA PRO A 322 -14.88 -30.22 -3.50
C PRO A 322 -13.41 -29.83 -3.64
N ALA A 323 -13.12 -28.94 -4.60
CA ALA A 323 -11.82 -28.29 -4.69
C ALA A 323 -11.53 -27.51 -3.38
N SER A 324 -10.28 -27.52 -2.95
CA SER A 324 -9.85 -26.79 -1.75
C SER A 324 -9.33 -25.43 -2.18
N LEU A 325 -10.21 -24.45 -2.12
CA LEU A 325 -9.95 -23.08 -2.56
C LEU A 325 -10.05 -22.11 -1.40
N LEU A 326 -9.19 -21.09 -1.40
CA LEU A 326 -9.36 -19.91 -0.57
C LEU A 326 -10.45 -19.02 -1.20
N PRO A 327 -11.53 -18.68 -0.48
CA PRO A 327 -12.61 -17.85 -1.03
C PRO A 327 -12.09 -16.46 -1.44
N ASN A 328 -12.58 -15.89 -2.54
CA ASN A 328 -12.17 -14.53 -2.96
C ASN A 328 -12.45 -13.47 -1.88
N GLY A 329 -13.59 -13.57 -1.19
CA GLY A 329 -13.87 -12.68 -0.05
C GLY A 329 -12.85 -12.82 1.08
N SER A 330 -12.20 -13.98 1.25
CA SER A 330 -11.13 -14.13 2.24
C SER A 330 -9.87 -13.39 1.82
N LYS A 331 -9.53 -13.44 0.52
CA LYS A 331 -8.37 -12.73 -0.04
C LYS A 331 -8.50 -11.23 0.15
N GLU A 332 -9.68 -10.68 -0.14
CA GLU A 332 -9.96 -9.25 0.07
C GLU A 332 -9.89 -8.85 1.54
N ILE A 333 -10.43 -9.67 2.46
CA ILE A 333 -10.33 -9.38 3.90
C ILE A 333 -8.88 -9.41 4.36
N LEU A 334 -8.09 -10.40 3.92
CA LEU A 334 -6.66 -10.48 4.26
C LEU A 334 -5.95 -9.22 3.80
N ARG A 335 -6.11 -8.86 2.53
CA ARG A 335 -5.52 -7.66 1.95
C ARG A 335 -5.93 -6.40 2.73
N THR A 336 -7.23 -6.17 2.93
CA THR A 336 -7.72 -5.03 3.70
C THR A 336 -7.13 -4.96 5.12
N VAL A 337 -6.97 -6.09 5.82
CA VAL A 337 -6.46 -6.06 7.20
C VAL A 337 -4.98 -5.66 7.24
N TYR A 338 -4.14 -6.14 6.31
CA TYR A 338 -2.74 -5.70 6.23
C TYR A 338 -2.60 -4.28 5.67
N ASP A 339 -3.37 -3.92 4.64
CA ASP A 339 -3.36 -2.58 4.03
C ASP A 339 -3.65 -1.50 5.08
N ARG A 340 -4.60 -1.74 6.00
CA ARG A 340 -4.91 -0.82 7.12
C ARG A 340 -3.74 -0.59 8.08
N HIS A 341 -2.73 -1.45 8.06
CA HIS A 341 -1.51 -1.37 8.86
C HIS A 341 -0.28 -1.01 8.00
N ASN A 342 -0.48 -0.54 6.76
CA ASN A 342 0.59 -0.20 5.83
C ASN A 342 1.58 -1.32 5.58
N ILE A 343 1.04 -2.53 5.45
CA ILE A 343 1.76 -3.67 4.89
C ILE A 343 0.98 -4.07 3.64
N VAL A 344 1.56 -3.89 2.46
CA VAL A 344 0.87 -4.24 1.22
C VAL A 344 0.92 -5.75 1.03
N TYR A 345 -0.26 -6.36 0.99
CA TYR A 345 -0.39 -7.81 0.94
C TYR A 345 -0.53 -8.33 -0.49
N HIS A 346 0.55 -8.95 -0.97
CA HIS A 346 0.64 -9.54 -2.30
C HIS A 346 0.33 -11.03 -2.25
N LEU A 347 -0.83 -11.41 -2.78
CA LEU A 347 -1.24 -12.83 -2.84
C LEU A 347 -1.18 -13.35 -4.26
N ASP A 348 -0.17 -14.17 -4.54
CA ASP A 348 -0.05 -14.89 -5.80
C ASP A 348 -0.88 -16.17 -5.78
N ASP A 349 -2.11 -16.10 -6.28
CA ASP A 349 -2.96 -17.27 -6.52
C ASP A 349 -2.97 -17.73 -7.98
N GLY A 350 -1.92 -17.37 -8.73
CA GLY A 350 -1.81 -17.57 -10.19
C GLY A 350 -1.60 -16.28 -10.99
N CYS A 351 -1.54 -15.12 -10.31
CA CYS A 351 -1.50 -13.79 -10.94
C CYS A 351 -0.08 -13.18 -11.00
N MET A 352 0.88 -13.72 -10.24
CA MET A 352 2.27 -13.22 -10.14
C MET A 352 3.29 -14.28 -10.59
N GLY A 353 2.88 -15.16 -11.50
CA GLY A 353 3.75 -16.14 -12.16
C GLY A 353 4.03 -17.42 -11.37
N GLY A 354 3.62 -17.52 -10.12
CA GLY A 354 3.51 -18.74 -9.31
C GLY A 354 2.05 -19.11 -9.07
N GLY A 355 1.76 -19.83 -7.99
CA GLY A 355 0.40 -20.14 -7.52
C GLY A 355 -0.38 -21.05 -8.46
N GLU A 356 -0.60 -22.30 -8.07
CA GLU A 356 -1.23 -23.28 -8.97
C GLU A 356 -2.31 -24.16 -8.34
N MET A 357 -3.10 -24.77 -9.23
CA MET A 357 -4.05 -25.83 -8.88
C MET A 357 -3.34 -27.18 -8.87
N ILE A 358 -2.98 -27.68 -7.68
CA ILE A 358 -2.35 -28.98 -7.51
C ILE A 358 -3.35 -30.14 -7.64
N PRO A 359 -2.93 -31.32 -8.13
CA PRO A 359 -3.77 -32.50 -8.18
C PRO A 359 -4.29 -32.91 -6.81
N PHE A 360 -5.54 -33.39 -6.78
CA PHE A 360 -6.16 -33.84 -5.54
C PHE A 360 -5.34 -34.93 -4.83
N ALA A 361 -5.05 -34.67 -3.56
CA ALA A 361 -4.54 -35.66 -2.62
C ALA A 361 -5.45 -35.71 -1.41
N LYS A 362 -5.89 -36.93 -1.04
CA LYS A 362 -6.83 -37.11 0.06
C LYS A 362 -6.29 -36.60 1.39
N GLU A 363 -4.99 -36.69 1.60
CA GLU A 363 -4.32 -36.23 2.82
C GLU A 363 -2.91 -35.77 2.46
N ILE A 364 -2.50 -34.59 2.95
CA ILE A 364 -1.15 -34.05 2.83
C ILE A 364 -0.64 -33.69 4.23
N SER A 365 0.29 -34.51 4.72
CA SER A 365 0.99 -34.22 5.97
C SER A 365 2.03 -33.11 5.80
N GLY A 366 2.41 -32.45 6.89
CA GLY A 366 3.42 -31.41 6.85
C GLY A 366 4.80 -31.88 6.41
N ARG A 367 5.12 -33.16 6.60
CA ARG A 367 6.34 -33.76 6.03
C ARG A 367 6.30 -33.78 4.49
N ALA A 368 5.13 -34.03 3.92
CA ALA A 368 4.95 -34.04 2.48
C ALA A 368 5.01 -32.61 1.92
N LEU A 369 4.41 -31.63 2.60
CA LEU A 369 4.53 -30.22 2.23
C LEU A 369 6.02 -29.82 2.14
N LYS A 370 6.73 -30.00 3.26
CA LYS A 370 8.14 -29.64 3.42
C LYS A 370 9.10 -30.34 2.46
N GLY A 371 8.82 -31.60 2.15
CA GLY A 371 9.76 -32.48 1.46
C GLY A 371 9.43 -32.77 0.01
N THR A 372 8.23 -32.42 -0.47
CA THR A 372 7.81 -32.73 -1.85
C THR A 372 7.04 -31.58 -2.48
N TYR A 373 6.07 -30.98 -1.80
CA TYR A 373 5.24 -29.95 -2.44
C TYR A 373 5.99 -28.63 -2.60
N TYR A 374 6.71 -28.19 -1.57
CA TYR A 374 7.54 -26.99 -1.64
C TYR A 374 8.57 -27.05 -2.77
N ASP A 375 9.27 -28.18 -2.93
CA ASP A 375 10.27 -28.33 -4.00
C ASP A 375 9.61 -28.45 -5.38
N LYS A 376 8.49 -29.16 -5.49
CA LYS A 376 7.87 -29.49 -6.76
C LYS A 376 7.00 -28.37 -7.35
N TYR A 377 6.22 -27.71 -6.51
CA TYR A 377 5.19 -26.76 -6.93
C TYR A 377 5.65 -25.32 -6.70
N PHE A 378 6.12 -24.98 -5.50
CA PHE A 378 6.67 -23.63 -5.25
C PHE A 378 7.99 -23.36 -6.00
N LEU A 379 9.02 -24.19 -5.79
CA LEU A 379 10.33 -23.98 -6.41
C LEU A 379 10.47 -24.57 -7.81
N HIS A 380 9.52 -25.38 -8.27
CA HIS A 380 9.60 -26.14 -9.52
C HIS A 380 10.97 -26.80 -9.76
N TYR A 381 11.49 -27.50 -8.75
CA TYR A 381 12.81 -28.16 -8.75
C TYR A 381 13.98 -27.19 -9.05
N GLY A 382 13.83 -25.93 -8.69
CA GLY A 382 14.84 -24.88 -8.81
C GLY A 382 14.63 -23.89 -9.95
N GLU A 383 13.61 -24.09 -10.81
CA GLU A 383 13.25 -23.11 -11.84
C GLU A 383 12.81 -21.77 -11.23
N ASN A 384 12.18 -21.82 -10.05
CA ASN A 384 11.71 -20.66 -9.29
C ASN A 384 12.54 -20.41 -8.02
N ALA A 385 13.85 -20.73 -8.04
CA ALA A 385 14.70 -20.60 -6.85
C ALA A 385 14.76 -19.18 -6.27
N TRP A 386 14.56 -18.14 -7.10
CA TRP A 386 14.58 -16.74 -6.68
C TRP A 386 13.40 -16.36 -5.78
N ARG A 387 12.29 -17.10 -5.82
CA ARG A 387 11.10 -16.82 -4.99
C ARG A 387 11.31 -17.21 -3.52
N LYS A 388 12.32 -18.04 -3.24
CA LYS A 388 12.65 -18.46 -1.89
C LYS A 388 13.30 -17.30 -1.13
N GLY A 389 12.71 -16.91 0.00
CA GLY A 389 13.13 -15.72 0.73
C GLY A 389 12.48 -14.44 0.20
N VAL A 390 11.53 -14.55 -0.71
CA VAL A 390 10.71 -13.42 -1.18
C VAL A 390 9.24 -13.75 -0.90
N PHE A 391 8.79 -14.94 -1.31
CA PHE A 391 7.42 -15.40 -1.10
C PHE A 391 7.32 -16.39 0.07
N HIS A 392 6.31 -16.20 0.91
CA HIS A 392 5.82 -17.24 1.82
C HIS A 392 4.96 -18.24 1.04
N TYR A 393 5.26 -19.54 1.15
CA TYR A 393 4.49 -20.59 0.50
C TYR A 393 3.31 -21.06 1.35
N ALA A 394 2.11 -20.89 0.81
CA ALA A 394 0.85 -21.32 1.39
C ALA A 394 0.17 -22.39 0.54
N LEU A 395 -0.35 -23.45 1.16
CA LEU A 395 -1.10 -24.50 0.46
C LEU A 395 -2.47 -24.77 1.08
N VAL A 396 -3.54 -24.66 0.28
CA VAL A 396 -4.89 -25.10 0.66
C VAL A 396 -5.11 -26.56 0.26
N VAL A 397 -5.12 -27.46 1.23
CA VAL A 397 -5.29 -28.90 1.00
C VAL A 397 -6.69 -29.38 1.41
N TYR A 398 -7.08 -30.55 0.93
CA TYR A 398 -8.32 -31.17 1.39
C TYR A 398 -8.22 -31.56 2.87
N ASP A 399 -7.24 -32.39 3.24
CA ASP A 399 -7.04 -32.89 4.61
C ASP A 399 -5.58 -32.77 5.04
N ALA A 400 -5.31 -31.96 6.07
CA ALA A 400 -3.99 -31.84 6.69
C ALA A 400 -3.88 -32.62 8.02
N GLY A 401 -4.96 -33.28 8.45
CA GLY A 401 -5.12 -33.82 9.81
C GLY A 401 -5.50 -32.78 10.88
N PHE A 402 -5.38 -31.48 10.59
CA PHE A 402 -5.75 -30.33 11.44
C PHE A 402 -6.31 -29.18 10.58
N ASN A 403 -6.83 -28.09 11.18
CA ASN A 403 -7.37 -26.95 10.42
C ASN A 403 -6.30 -26.21 9.62
N GLY A 404 -5.09 -26.12 10.17
CA GLY A 404 -3.90 -25.51 9.60
C GLY A 404 -2.71 -25.76 10.53
N TYR A 405 -1.50 -25.53 10.01
CA TYR A 405 -0.28 -25.37 10.80
C TYR A 405 0.83 -24.78 9.90
N ALA A 406 1.67 -23.93 10.49
CA ALA A 406 2.95 -23.55 9.93
C ALA A 406 4.02 -24.64 10.13
N ILE A 407 4.94 -24.79 9.17
CA ILE A 407 5.97 -25.84 9.17
C ILE A 407 7.37 -25.26 9.19
N ARG A 408 7.58 -24.21 8.41
CA ARG A 408 8.78 -23.38 8.39
C ARG A 408 8.37 -21.93 8.59
N ARG A 409 9.36 -21.05 8.58
CA ARG A 409 9.15 -19.61 8.68
C ARG A 409 8.54 -19.02 7.41
N ASP A 410 8.62 -19.72 6.29
CA ASP A 410 8.12 -19.32 4.97
C ASP A 410 7.14 -20.35 4.39
N GLU A 411 6.58 -21.25 5.20
CA GLU A 411 5.83 -22.41 4.69
C GLU A 411 4.69 -22.81 5.64
N PHE A 412 3.44 -22.76 5.16
CA PHE A 412 2.26 -23.21 5.91
C PHE A 412 1.18 -23.84 5.03
N GLN A 413 0.24 -24.55 5.67
CA GLN A 413 -0.91 -25.12 4.96
C GLN A 413 -2.19 -25.03 5.79
N ILE A 414 -3.33 -24.94 5.12
CA ILE A 414 -4.67 -25.00 5.72
C ILE A 414 -5.52 -26.11 5.10
N SER A 415 -6.48 -26.65 5.87
CA SER A 415 -7.30 -27.79 5.47
C SER A 415 -8.76 -27.41 5.27
N SER A 416 -9.20 -27.47 4.00
CA SER A 416 -10.58 -27.15 3.64
C SER A 416 -11.59 -28.07 4.33
N LYS A 417 -11.30 -29.37 4.50
CA LYS A 417 -12.21 -30.32 5.16
C LYS A 417 -12.62 -29.88 6.58
N TYR A 418 -11.65 -29.46 7.41
CA TYR A 418 -11.91 -29.07 8.80
C TYR A 418 -12.45 -27.64 8.89
N ILE A 419 -11.95 -26.73 8.07
CA ILE A 419 -12.48 -25.36 8.01
C ILE A 419 -13.94 -25.36 7.56
N GLU A 420 -14.31 -26.19 6.58
CA GLU A 420 -15.70 -26.38 6.16
C GLU A 420 -16.58 -26.97 7.28
N GLU A 421 -16.03 -27.82 8.15
CA GLU A 421 -16.74 -28.27 9.34
C GLU A 421 -16.99 -27.09 10.30
N LYS A 422 -16.01 -26.22 10.48
CA LYS A 422 -16.13 -25.00 11.29
C LYS A 422 -17.14 -24.02 10.71
N CYS A 423 -17.16 -23.80 9.40
CA CYS A 423 -18.18 -22.99 8.73
C CYS A 423 -19.60 -23.51 8.99
N ARG A 424 -19.80 -24.84 9.01
CA ARG A 424 -21.10 -25.45 9.34
C ARG A 424 -21.46 -25.29 10.81
N GLN A 425 -20.49 -25.38 11.72
CA GLN A 425 -20.69 -25.17 13.16
C GLN A 425 -21.00 -23.69 13.47
N LEU A 426 -20.33 -22.78 12.77
CA LEU A 426 -20.43 -21.33 12.90
C LEU A 426 -21.24 -20.72 11.74
N PHE A 427 -22.40 -21.29 11.43
CA PHE A 427 -23.24 -20.91 10.28
C PHE A 427 -23.69 -19.43 10.26
N PHE A 428 -23.49 -18.70 11.36
CA PHE A 428 -23.81 -17.28 11.51
C PHE A 428 -22.60 -16.35 11.26
N ILE A 429 -21.42 -16.92 11.03
CA ILE A 429 -20.21 -16.21 10.61
C ILE A 429 -20.03 -16.43 9.12
N ASP A 430 -19.64 -15.38 8.40
CA ASP A 430 -19.38 -15.49 6.98
C ASP A 430 -18.25 -16.49 6.72
N ARG A 431 -18.43 -17.36 5.72
CA ARG A 431 -17.44 -18.38 5.36
C ARG A 431 -16.08 -17.77 5.07
N SER A 432 -16.04 -16.56 4.49
CA SER A 432 -14.81 -15.86 4.14
C SER A 432 -14.02 -15.43 5.38
N ILE A 433 -14.71 -15.03 6.45
CA ILE A 433 -14.08 -14.68 7.74
C ILE A 433 -13.43 -15.92 8.35
N VAL A 434 -14.11 -17.07 8.35
CA VAL A 434 -13.55 -18.31 8.93
C VAL A 434 -12.29 -18.73 8.19
N TYR A 435 -12.31 -18.71 6.85
CA TYR A 435 -11.13 -19.05 6.03
C TYR A 435 -9.98 -18.06 6.21
N ALA A 436 -10.26 -16.76 6.12
CA ALA A 436 -9.24 -15.71 6.26
C ALA A 436 -8.61 -15.72 7.67
N SER A 437 -9.41 -15.94 8.72
CA SER A 437 -8.91 -15.99 10.10
C SER A 437 -7.94 -17.15 10.32
N VAL A 438 -8.24 -18.33 9.77
CA VAL A 438 -7.31 -19.48 9.86
C VAL A 438 -6.09 -19.27 8.98
N PHE A 439 -6.25 -18.70 7.77
CA PHE A 439 -5.12 -18.41 6.90
C PHE A 439 -4.15 -17.42 7.56
N MET A 440 -4.68 -16.29 8.03
CA MET A 440 -3.92 -15.26 8.76
C MET A 440 -3.28 -15.82 10.03
N HIS A 441 -3.96 -16.69 10.77
CA HIS A 441 -3.36 -17.36 11.93
C HIS A 441 -2.08 -18.13 11.56
N GLU A 442 -2.10 -18.88 10.45
CA GLU A 442 -0.90 -19.59 10.01
C GLU A 442 0.17 -18.65 9.45
N THR A 443 -0.23 -17.56 8.78
CA THR A 443 0.68 -16.49 8.39
C THR A 443 1.36 -15.84 9.60
N GLY A 444 0.66 -15.64 10.71
CA GLY A 444 1.23 -15.03 11.92
C GLY A 444 2.40 -15.84 12.50
N HIS A 445 2.37 -17.16 12.37
CA HIS A 445 3.51 -18.02 12.76
C HIS A 445 4.73 -17.83 11.86
N SER A 446 4.53 -17.50 10.58
CA SER A 446 5.61 -17.12 9.66
C SER A 446 6.17 -15.72 9.91
N LEU A 447 5.45 -14.87 10.64
CA LEU A 447 5.85 -13.49 10.96
C LEU A 447 6.29 -13.32 12.42
N ALA A 448 6.80 -14.41 13.01
CA ALA A 448 7.32 -14.51 14.38
C ALA A 448 6.36 -14.16 15.53
N ILE A 449 5.04 -14.11 15.32
CA ILE A 449 4.10 -13.79 16.42
C ILE A 449 4.16 -14.89 17.48
N TRP A 450 4.65 -14.53 18.67
CA TRP A 450 4.80 -15.47 19.78
C TRP A 450 4.54 -14.81 21.14
N ASN A 451 3.49 -15.28 21.83
CA ASN A 451 3.23 -14.91 23.21
C ASN A 451 2.42 -16.02 23.92
N PRO A 452 2.24 -15.95 25.26
CA PRO A 452 1.52 -16.98 26.02
C PRO A 452 0.01 -17.16 25.69
N GLY A 453 -0.59 -16.24 24.93
CA GLY A 453 -1.96 -16.33 24.44
C GLY A 453 -2.09 -17.03 23.08
N VAL A 454 -1.01 -17.07 22.29
CA VAL A 454 -0.92 -17.77 20.99
C VAL A 454 -1.08 -19.27 21.20
N ASP A 455 -1.87 -19.91 20.34
CA ASP A 455 -2.06 -21.37 20.31
C ASP A 455 -2.46 -22.01 21.64
N ASN A 456 -2.99 -21.23 22.59
CA ASN A 456 -3.26 -21.75 23.92
C ASN A 456 -4.61 -22.51 23.92
N PRO A 457 -4.62 -23.86 24.05
CA PRO A 457 -5.86 -24.64 24.00
C PRO A 457 -6.81 -24.34 25.16
N ASP A 458 -6.30 -23.76 26.26
CA ASP A 458 -7.11 -23.39 27.41
C ASP A 458 -7.84 -22.05 27.21
N THR A 459 -7.64 -21.35 26.09
CA THR A 459 -8.43 -20.15 25.72
C THR A 459 -9.72 -20.46 24.97
N MET A 460 -9.96 -21.72 24.60
CA MET A 460 -11.14 -22.12 23.81
C MET A 460 -12.44 -22.15 24.63
N TYR A 461 -12.35 -22.38 25.94
CA TYR A 461 -13.50 -22.76 26.75
C TYR A 461 -13.69 -21.92 28.02
N PRO A 462 -14.89 -21.34 28.29
CA PRO A 462 -15.15 -20.46 29.43
C PRO A 462 -14.90 -21.03 30.83
N TRP A 463 -14.78 -22.35 30.98
CA TRP A 463 -14.48 -22.98 32.27
C TRP A 463 -12.98 -23.09 32.57
N LYS A 464 -12.13 -22.76 31.61
CA LYS A 464 -10.68 -22.65 31.79
C LYS A 464 -10.32 -21.24 32.26
N PHE A 465 -9.28 -21.12 33.08
CA PHE A 465 -8.83 -19.81 33.56
C PHE A 465 -8.28 -18.94 32.42
N ASP A 466 -7.51 -19.56 31.53
CA ASP A 466 -6.83 -18.86 30.43
C ASP A 466 -7.80 -18.25 29.41
N TYR A 467 -9.00 -18.83 29.24
CA TYR A 467 -10.11 -18.20 28.50
C TYR A 467 -10.38 -16.76 28.93
N TRP A 468 -10.42 -16.51 30.25
CA TRP A 468 -10.68 -15.17 30.78
C TRP A 468 -9.41 -14.33 30.85
N LYS A 469 -8.27 -14.96 31.17
CA LYS A 469 -6.97 -14.31 31.26
C LYS A 469 -6.57 -13.65 29.94
N TYR A 470 -6.75 -14.36 28.83
CA TYR A 470 -6.42 -13.91 27.47
C TYR A 470 -7.65 -13.49 26.66
N ARG A 471 -8.79 -13.19 27.31
CA ARG A 471 -9.93 -12.61 26.59
C ARG A 471 -9.63 -11.20 26.05
N PRO A 472 -8.82 -10.36 26.72
CA PRO A 472 -8.37 -9.08 26.16
C PRO A 472 -7.64 -9.24 24.84
N TYR A 473 -6.75 -10.23 24.71
CA TYR A 473 -5.99 -10.52 23.49
C TYR A 473 -6.87 -10.80 22.26
N LYS A 474 -7.12 -9.77 21.44
CA LYS A 474 -7.97 -9.80 20.24
C LYS A 474 -7.13 -10.11 19.01
N SER A 475 -6.68 -11.35 18.90
CA SER A 475 -5.89 -11.82 17.76
C SER A 475 -6.46 -13.12 17.22
N CYS A 476 -6.38 -13.33 15.90
CA CYS A 476 -6.65 -14.63 15.30
C CYS A 476 -5.70 -15.73 15.82
N MET A 477 -4.54 -15.35 16.39
CA MET A 477 -3.57 -16.24 17.06
C MET A 477 -4.11 -16.88 18.34
N ASN A 478 -5.17 -16.31 18.93
CA ASN A 478 -5.84 -16.84 20.10
C ASN A 478 -6.99 -17.77 19.69
N TYR A 479 -6.97 -19.04 20.12
CA TYR A 479 -8.02 -20.02 19.78
C TYR A 479 -9.45 -19.65 20.22
N GLY A 480 -9.63 -18.67 21.10
CA GLY A 480 -10.93 -18.07 21.40
C GLY A 480 -11.49 -17.17 20.28
N TYR A 481 -10.68 -16.86 19.26
CA TYR A 481 -10.94 -15.89 18.19
C TYR A 481 -10.63 -16.39 16.76
N THR A 482 -9.79 -17.42 16.59
CA THR A 482 -9.29 -17.99 15.30
C THR A 482 -10.31 -18.35 14.20
N TYR A 483 -11.62 -18.25 14.46
CA TYR A 483 -12.64 -18.49 13.44
C TYR A 483 -13.64 -17.34 13.27
N ILE A 484 -13.45 -16.24 14.02
CA ILE A 484 -14.42 -15.14 14.12
C ILE A 484 -13.78 -13.75 14.01
N LEU A 485 -12.46 -13.66 13.93
CA LEU A 485 -11.69 -12.42 13.86
C LEU A 485 -10.57 -12.59 12.84
N VAL A 486 -10.52 -11.71 11.83
CA VAL A 486 -9.37 -11.61 10.91
C VAL A 486 -8.66 -10.33 11.30
N ASP A 487 -7.74 -10.46 12.26
CA ASP A 487 -6.91 -9.38 12.75
C ASP A 487 -5.83 -9.95 13.67
N TYR A 488 -4.71 -9.25 13.81
CA TYR A 488 -3.84 -9.41 14.96
C TYR A 488 -4.21 -8.40 16.05
N SER A 489 -3.63 -8.54 17.23
CA SER A 489 -3.96 -7.61 18.31
C SER A 489 -3.02 -6.41 18.31
N ASP A 490 -3.57 -5.23 18.62
CA ASP A 490 -2.88 -3.93 18.72
C ASP A 490 -2.45 -3.58 20.15
N GLY A 491 -2.57 -4.53 21.09
CA GLY A 491 -2.25 -4.33 22.51
C GLY A 491 -3.16 -3.37 23.28
N SER A 492 -4.21 -2.80 22.65
CA SER A 492 -5.00 -1.70 23.23
C SER A 492 -6.08 -2.16 24.23
N HIS A 493 -6.36 -3.46 24.33
CA HIS A 493 -7.46 -4.02 25.10
C HIS A 493 -7.10 -4.34 26.57
N GLY A 494 -5.92 -3.93 27.02
CA GLY A 494 -5.50 -3.96 28.43
C GLY A 494 -4.65 -5.17 28.80
N MET A 495 -4.81 -5.70 30.03
CA MET A 495 -3.87 -6.68 30.58
C MET A 495 -3.90 -8.02 29.83
N ASN A 496 -2.72 -8.53 29.48
CA ASN A 496 -2.51 -9.73 28.64
C ASN A 496 -3.06 -9.57 27.22
N ASP A 497 -3.27 -8.33 26.77
CA ASP A 497 -3.30 -8.03 25.35
C ASP A 497 -1.86 -7.76 24.89
N PHE A 498 -1.42 -8.42 23.82
CA PHE A 498 -0.08 -8.31 23.27
C PHE A 498 -0.19 -7.56 21.95
N ASP A 499 0.73 -6.65 21.68
CA ASP A 499 0.73 -5.85 20.45
C ASP A 499 1.44 -6.64 19.35
N ASP A 500 0.69 -7.58 18.77
CA ASP A 500 1.19 -8.45 17.72
C ASP A 500 1.54 -7.64 16.46
N TRP A 501 0.75 -6.61 16.11
CA TRP A 501 1.01 -5.76 14.94
C TRP A 501 2.34 -5.01 15.07
N HIS A 502 2.64 -4.47 16.25
CA HIS A 502 3.92 -3.82 16.51
C HIS A 502 5.11 -4.80 16.51
N ASP A 503 4.90 -6.01 17.03
CA ASP A 503 5.95 -7.02 17.22
C ASP A 503 6.15 -7.95 15.98
N LEU A 504 5.48 -7.67 14.86
CA LEU A 504 5.65 -8.43 13.60
C LEU A 504 7.11 -8.39 13.11
N ASP A 505 7.62 -9.54 12.69
CA ASP A 505 8.94 -9.69 12.04
C ASP A 505 8.74 -10.25 10.63
N LEU A 506 8.75 -9.37 9.64
CA LEU A 506 8.63 -9.74 8.22
C LEU A 506 9.91 -10.45 7.74
N THR A 507 11.08 -10.09 8.29
CA THR A 507 12.39 -10.72 8.00
C THR A 507 12.58 -12.11 8.62
N TYR A 508 11.58 -12.64 9.34
CA TYR A 508 11.76 -13.83 10.17
C TYR A 508 12.28 -15.04 9.37
N PHE A 509 11.91 -15.16 8.10
CA PHE A 509 12.35 -16.25 7.24
C PHE A 509 13.86 -16.25 6.94
N ASP A 510 14.54 -15.11 7.02
CA ASP A 510 15.97 -14.95 6.68
C ASP A 510 16.94 -15.55 7.68
N TYR A 511 16.50 -15.80 8.91
CA TYR A 511 17.36 -16.32 9.97
C TYR A 511 17.74 -17.83 9.79
N TYR A 512 17.95 -18.32 8.57
CA TYR A 512 18.28 -19.73 8.25
C TYR A 512 19.49 -19.98 7.36
#